data_AF-A0A954V8H4-F1
#
_entry.id   AF-A0A954V8H4-F1
#
_cell.length_a   1.000
_cell.length_b   1.000
_cell.length_c   1.000
_cell.angle_alpha   90.00
_cell.angle_beta   90.00
_cell.angle_gamma   90.00
#
_symmetry.space_group_name_H-M   'P 1'
#
loop_
_entity.id
_entity.type
_entity.pdbx_description
1 polymer ?
#
loop_
_entity_poly.entity_id
_entity_poly.type
_entity_poly.pdbx_seq_one_letter_code
_entity_poly.pdbx_strand_id
1 'polypeptide(L)'
;MTIPTTILIVAMTIAAEPAQSHEQNTVYQQLIGKGTDVGDGFMALPSPSMPDGLSVTQEQAKLKEIFGDNLDSFTRQSVVADHIMRTDLVESGGKRVRTADFWCIAYGKLSVVKDKDFLNQLLMPGQDSGDAKGLSAEQLAPRGIKIGPSEQDYVGYGHVNYDLLKKVRLSLTGVGRWSSVGQSVVTAAMLDRKFLEDREFPNQWSPLKLNEAGGLVAGTPQPYMGAGVYMKITQLSSVSGALLIESHMLINEPFEWFQGNNLLGSKLPLIVKDQVKIMRTELGKASR
;
A
#
# COMPACT_ATOMS: atom_id res chain seq x y z
N MET A 1 0.19 -19.52 14.89
CA MET A 1 -0.66 -18.31 14.95
C MET A 1 -0.38 -17.52 13.69
N THR A 2 -1.16 -17.73 12.64
CA THR A 2 -1.09 -16.94 11.40
C THR A 2 -1.56 -15.53 11.74
N ILE A 3 -0.69 -14.53 11.54
CA ILE A 3 -1.09 -13.12 11.58
C ILE A 3 -1.52 -12.81 10.15
N PRO A 4 -2.83 -12.66 9.88
CA PRO A 4 -3.32 -12.26 8.58
C PRO A 4 -2.69 -10.90 8.25
N THR A 5 -2.02 -10.89 7.12
CA THR A 5 -1.03 -9.88 6.75
C THR A 5 -1.62 -9.06 5.61
N THR A 6 -2.53 -8.16 5.95
CA THR A 6 -3.06 -7.22 4.98
C THR A 6 -2.63 -5.83 5.45
N ILE A 7 -1.55 -5.33 4.87
CA ILE A 7 -1.29 -3.88 4.86
C ILE A 7 -2.47 -3.27 4.11
N LEU A 8 -2.97 -2.14 4.61
CA LEU A 8 -4.14 -1.47 4.08
C LEU A 8 -3.97 -1.16 2.59
N ILE A 9 -4.49 -2.03 1.73
CA ILE A 9 -4.53 -1.83 0.30
C ILE A 9 -5.98 -2.01 -0.13
N VAL A 10 -6.52 -0.91 -0.66
CA VAL A 10 -7.87 -0.84 -1.23
C VAL A 10 -7.93 -1.79 -2.42
N ALA A 11 -8.90 -2.70 -2.43
CA ALA A 11 -9.12 -3.61 -3.55
C ALA A 11 -9.39 -2.82 -4.83
N MET A 12 -8.54 -3.00 -5.86
CA MET A 12 -8.70 -2.36 -7.17
C MET A 12 -9.20 -3.37 -8.21
N THR A 13 -10.36 -3.09 -8.82
CA THR A 13 -10.79 -3.73 -10.06
C THR A 13 -10.30 -2.90 -11.25
N ILE A 14 -9.58 -3.51 -12.19
CA ILE A 14 -8.79 -2.93 -13.30
C ILE A 14 -9.01 -3.84 -14.55
N ALA A 15 -8.94 -3.39 -15.80
CA ALA A 15 -9.03 -4.29 -16.98
C ALA A 15 -8.33 -3.84 -18.30
N ALA A 16 -7.52 -2.76 -18.35
CA ALA A 16 -6.82 -2.35 -19.59
C ALA A 16 -5.56 -1.48 -19.36
N GLU A 17 -4.97 -1.01 -20.48
CA GLU A 17 -3.64 -0.41 -20.57
C GLU A 17 -3.42 0.82 -19.66
N PRO A 18 -2.19 0.97 -19.12
CA PRO A 18 -1.86 1.99 -18.14
C PRO A 18 -1.95 3.42 -18.68
N ALA A 19 -2.16 4.37 -17.77
CA ALA A 19 -1.99 5.79 -18.05
C ALA A 19 -0.65 6.07 -18.74
N GLN A 20 -0.64 6.92 -19.77
CA GLN A 20 0.53 7.23 -20.59
C GLN A 20 1.69 7.84 -19.77
N SER A 21 1.39 8.43 -18.61
CA SER A 21 2.35 8.98 -17.65
C SER A 21 1.92 8.69 -16.21
N HIS A 22 2.88 8.53 -15.29
CA HIS A 22 2.59 8.48 -13.86
C HIS A 22 2.06 9.82 -13.32
N GLU A 23 2.23 10.92 -14.05
CA GLU A 23 1.63 12.23 -13.75
C GLU A 23 0.10 12.22 -13.89
N GLN A 24 -0.44 11.34 -14.72
CA GLN A 24 -1.89 11.15 -14.85
C GLN A 24 -2.47 10.32 -13.71
N ASN A 25 -1.63 9.70 -12.87
CA ASN A 25 -2.10 9.01 -11.67
C ASN A 25 -2.36 10.05 -10.56
N THR A 26 -3.57 10.59 -10.56
CA THR A 26 -3.97 11.66 -9.64
C THR A 26 -3.86 11.29 -8.16
N VAL A 27 -4.05 10.01 -7.80
CA VAL A 27 -3.87 9.54 -6.42
C VAL A 27 -2.39 9.57 -6.04
N TYR A 28 -1.53 9.06 -6.92
CA TYR A 28 -0.07 9.12 -6.72
C TYR A 28 0.44 10.56 -6.62
N GLN A 29 0.03 11.44 -7.53
CA GLN A 29 0.38 12.86 -7.50
C GLN A 29 -0.14 13.56 -6.23
N GLN A 30 -1.36 13.23 -5.80
CA GLN A 30 -1.90 13.72 -4.54
C GLN A 30 -1.03 13.27 -3.36
N LEU A 31 -0.61 12.01 -3.29
CA LEU A 31 0.17 11.47 -2.18
C LEU A 31 1.57 12.10 -2.04
N ILE A 32 2.28 12.31 -3.14
CA ILE A 32 3.65 12.89 -3.12
C ILE A 32 3.68 14.41 -3.14
N GLY A 33 2.60 15.05 -3.60
CA GLY A 33 2.48 16.51 -3.68
C GLY A 33 1.82 17.11 -2.44
N LYS A 34 0.48 17.09 -2.41
CA LYS A 34 -0.30 17.69 -1.31
C LYS A 34 -0.30 16.79 -0.06
N GLY A 35 -0.30 15.48 -0.24
CA GLY A 35 -0.32 14.47 0.82
C GLY A 35 -1.69 13.94 1.21
N THR A 36 -1.71 13.12 2.25
CA THR A 36 -2.93 12.56 2.84
C THR A 36 -3.43 13.46 3.97
N ASP A 37 -4.74 13.65 4.04
CA ASP A 37 -5.41 14.33 5.16
C ASP A 37 -5.28 13.47 6.43
N VAL A 38 -4.50 13.93 7.40
CA VAL A 38 -4.29 13.26 8.70
C VAL A 38 -5.08 13.91 9.83
N GLY A 39 -6.11 14.70 9.51
CA GLY A 39 -7.00 15.37 10.45
C GLY A 39 -6.73 16.87 10.56
N ASP A 40 -5.59 17.23 11.16
CA ASP A 40 -5.22 18.64 11.44
C ASP A 40 -4.25 19.21 10.39
N GLY A 41 -4.06 18.50 9.27
CA GLY A 41 -3.18 18.89 8.18
C GLY A 41 -3.03 17.80 7.13
N PHE A 42 -2.17 18.06 6.15
CA PHE A 42 -1.80 17.08 5.13
C PHE A 42 -0.34 16.65 5.32
N MET A 43 -0.07 15.37 5.10
CA MET A 43 1.31 14.83 5.11
C MET A 43 1.59 14.13 3.79
N ALA A 44 2.60 14.60 3.08
CA ALA A 44 3.05 14.00 1.82
C ALA A 44 3.94 12.78 2.07
N LEU A 45 3.85 11.80 1.18
CA LEU A 45 4.80 10.71 1.10
C LEU A 45 6.06 11.16 0.35
N PRO A 46 7.23 10.56 0.62
CA PRO A 46 8.44 10.86 -0.14
C PRO A 46 8.24 10.60 -1.63
N SER A 47 8.94 11.36 -2.48
CA SER A 47 9.06 11.02 -3.91
C SER A 47 9.86 9.72 -4.09
N PRO A 48 9.69 9.00 -5.22
CA PRO A 48 10.41 7.75 -5.44
C PRO A 48 11.92 7.96 -5.46
N SER A 49 12.63 7.04 -4.83
CA SER A 49 14.10 7.01 -4.80
C SER A 49 14.69 6.66 -6.17
N MET A 50 13.90 5.98 -7.01
CA MET A 50 14.26 5.60 -8.38
C MET A 50 13.33 6.27 -9.40
N PRO A 51 13.57 7.54 -9.80
CA PRO A 51 12.84 8.18 -10.89
C PRO A 51 12.92 7.41 -12.22
N ASP A 52 11.97 7.66 -13.12
CA ASP A 52 12.00 7.07 -14.46
C ASP A 52 13.01 7.76 -15.38
N GLY A 53 13.46 7.05 -16.42
CA GLY A 53 14.35 7.59 -17.44
C GLY A 53 15.82 7.75 -17.02
N LEU A 54 16.22 7.16 -15.89
CA LEU A 54 17.63 7.16 -15.47
C LEU A 54 18.50 6.32 -16.42
N SER A 55 19.72 6.79 -16.66
CA SER A 55 20.77 5.97 -17.28
C SER A 55 21.28 4.89 -16.32
N VAL A 56 21.94 3.85 -16.85
CA VAL A 56 22.52 2.76 -16.05
C VAL A 56 23.44 3.28 -14.93
N THR A 57 24.29 4.27 -15.20
CA THR A 57 25.18 4.86 -14.19
C THR A 57 24.41 5.59 -13.10
N GLN A 58 23.34 6.31 -13.46
CA GLN A 58 22.49 7.00 -12.48
C GLN A 58 21.68 5.99 -11.64
N GLU A 59 21.18 4.93 -12.26
CA GLU A 59 20.48 3.84 -11.57
C GLU A 59 21.41 3.17 -10.54
N GLN A 60 22.64 2.84 -10.90
CA GLN A 60 23.63 2.29 -9.98
C GLN A 60 23.96 3.24 -8.82
N ALA A 61 24.08 4.54 -9.09
CA ALA A 61 24.28 5.54 -8.04
C ALA A 61 23.09 5.57 -7.07
N LYS A 62 21.85 5.49 -7.56
CA LYS A 62 20.63 5.40 -6.73
C LYS A 62 20.55 4.11 -5.93
N LEU A 63 20.89 2.97 -6.52
CA LEU A 63 20.96 1.71 -5.79
C LEU A 63 21.98 1.79 -4.64
N LYS A 64 23.15 2.40 -4.87
CA LYS A 64 24.15 2.61 -3.82
C LYS A 64 23.68 3.60 -2.75
N GLU A 65 22.94 4.65 -3.11
CA GLU A 65 22.33 5.60 -2.15
C GLU A 65 21.32 4.89 -1.23
N ILE A 66 20.48 4.02 -1.79
CA ILE A 66 19.44 3.29 -1.05
C ILE A 66 20.04 2.19 -0.16
N PHE A 67 20.91 1.34 -0.72
CA PHE A 67 21.38 0.10 -0.08
C PHE A 67 22.78 0.19 0.53
N GLY A 68 23.50 1.30 0.30
CA GLY A 68 24.86 1.50 0.76
C GLY A 68 25.85 0.50 0.14
N ASP A 69 26.91 0.21 0.89
CA ASP A 69 27.96 -0.73 0.45
C ASP A 69 27.51 -2.20 0.47
N ASN A 70 26.33 -2.50 1.04
CA ASN A 70 25.78 -3.84 1.13
C ASN A 70 24.90 -4.23 -0.07
N LEU A 71 24.96 -3.49 -1.20
CA LEU A 71 24.11 -3.70 -2.37
C LEU A 71 24.04 -5.17 -2.83
N ASP A 72 25.15 -5.90 -2.76
CA ASP A 72 25.24 -7.32 -3.16
C ASP A 72 24.28 -8.23 -2.36
N SER A 73 24.02 -7.92 -1.09
CA SER A 73 23.08 -8.68 -0.25
C SER A 73 21.62 -8.53 -0.69
N PHE A 74 21.29 -7.37 -1.28
CA PHE A 74 19.97 -7.05 -1.82
C PHE A 74 19.81 -7.57 -3.24
N THR A 75 20.84 -7.47 -4.08
CA THR A 75 20.81 -7.90 -5.49
C THR A 75 20.97 -9.40 -5.66
N ARG A 76 21.34 -10.18 -4.63
CA ARG A 76 21.38 -11.64 -4.74
C ARG A 76 20.02 -12.20 -5.18
N GLN A 77 19.99 -13.03 -6.23
CA GLN A 77 18.78 -13.72 -6.68
C GLN A 77 18.33 -14.78 -5.66
N SER A 78 17.58 -14.34 -4.63
CA SER A 78 17.13 -15.19 -3.54
C SER A 78 15.83 -14.66 -2.94
N VAL A 79 14.92 -15.57 -2.57
CA VAL A 79 13.68 -15.21 -1.86
C VAL A 79 13.95 -14.64 -0.45
N VAL A 80 15.15 -14.91 0.10
CA VAL A 80 15.63 -14.40 1.39
C VAL A 80 16.77 -13.39 1.23
N ALA A 81 16.87 -12.71 0.07
CA ALA A 81 17.74 -11.54 -0.06
C ALA A 81 17.32 -10.45 0.95
N ASP A 82 18.22 -9.52 1.23
CA ASP A 82 17.93 -8.47 2.20
C ASP A 82 16.85 -7.50 1.66
N HIS A 83 16.22 -6.77 2.58
CA HIS A 83 15.25 -5.72 2.30
C HIS A 83 15.36 -4.64 3.38
N ILE A 84 14.96 -3.42 3.05
CA ILE A 84 14.89 -2.30 3.97
C ILE A 84 13.44 -2.12 4.37
N MET A 85 13.19 -2.03 5.67
CA MET A 85 11.95 -1.46 6.19
C MET A 85 12.30 -0.43 7.25
N ARG A 86 11.86 0.81 7.04
CA ARG A 86 11.96 1.90 8.01
C ARG A 86 10.55 2.22 8.48
N THR A 87 10.40 2.41 9.78
CA THR A 87 9.12 2.84 10.35
C THR A 87 9.38 3.95 11.33
N ASP A 88 8.73 5.08 11.13
CA ASP A 88 8.83 6.22 12.02
C ASP A 88 7.45 6.56 12.58
N LEU A 89 7.47 7.24 13.72
CA LEU A 89 6.27 7.83 14.31
C LEU A 89 6.50 9.32 14.38
N VAL A 90 5.72 10.07 13.61
CA VAL A 90 5.80 11.52 13.50
C VAL A 90 4.57 12.13 14.14
N GLU A 91 4.74 13.23 14.86
CA GLU A 91 3.61 14.04 15.31
C GLU A 91 3.30 15.11 14.26
N SER A 92 2.07 15.14 13.77
CA SER A 92 1.61 16.14 12.79
C SER A 92 0.25 16.67 13.23
N GLY A 93 0.18 17.97 13.51
CA GLY A 93 -1.04 18.61 14.01
C GLY A 93 -1.58 17.99 15.32
N GLY A 94 -0.71 17.46 16.18
CA GLY A 94 -1.13 16.76 17.41
C GLY A 94 -1.66 15.34 17.18
N LYS A 95 -1.61 14.84 15.94
CA LYS A 95 -1.90 13.45 15.59
C LYS A 95 -0.62 12.64 15.48
N ARG A 96 -0.72 11.37 15.84
CA ARG A 96 0.36 10.39 15.72
C ARG A 96 0.25 9.75 14.34
N VAL A 97 1.19 10.04 13.46
CA VAL A 97 1.22 9.47 12.11
C VAL A 97 2.40 8.52 12.01
N ARG A 98 2.11 7.26 11.76
CA ARG A 98 3.13 6.27 11.47
C ARG A 98 3.45 6.31 9.98
N THR A 99 4.72 6.42 9.65
CA THR A 99 5.21 6.19 8.29
C THR A 99 5.88 4.83 8.21
N ALA A 100 5.84 4.22 7.03
CA ALA A 100 6.70 3.11 6.72
C ALA A 100 7.20 3.20 5.29
N ASP A 101 8.51 3.06 5.15
CA ASP A 101 9.20 3.06 3.87
C ASP A 101 9.88 1.71 3.67
N PHE A 102 9.77 1.19 2.45
CA PHE A 102 10.15 -0.16 2.12
C PHE A 102 10.89 -0.21 0.79
N TRP A 103 12.01 -0.95 0.77
CA TRP A 103 12.75 -1.25 -0.45
C TRP A 103 13.21 -2.69 -0.47
N CYS A 104 13.04 -3.35 -1.62
CA CYS A 104 13.70 -4.62 -1.88
C CYS A 104 13.93 -4.83 -3.37
N ILE A 105 14.82 -5.76 -3.69
CA ILE A 105 14.99 -6.26 -5.06
C ILE A 105 14.35 -7.65 -5.17
N ALA A 106 13.62 -7.87 -6.26
CA ALA A 106 13.06 -9.15 -6.63
C ALA A 106 13.41 -9.47 -8.08
N TYR A 107 13.33 -10.76 -8.46
CA TYR A 107 13.66 -11.19 -9.82
C TYR A 107 12.43 -11.69 -10.54
N GLY A 108 12.20 -11.19 -11.75
CA GLY A 108 11.04 -11.52 -12.57
C GLY A 108 10.84 -10.57 -13.74
N LYS A 109 9.74 -10.77 -14.47
CA LYS A 109 9.37 -9.95 -15.63
C LYS A 109 8.43 -8.83 -15.19
N LEU A 110 8.71 -7.58 -15.57
CA LEU A 110 7.80 -6.46 -15.31
C LEU A 110 6.41 -6.69 -15.91
N SER A 111 6.32 -7.41 -17.04
CA SER A 111 5.04 -7.77 -17.68
C SER A 111 4.12 -8.60 -16.76
N VAL A 112 4.67 -9.41 -15.85
CA VAL A 112 3.90 -10.17 -14.86
C VAL A 112 3.29 -9.23 -13.82
N VAL A 113 4.03 -8.19 -13.43
CA VAL A 113 3.54 -7.17 -12.47
C VAL A 113 2.51 -6.23 -13.12
N LYS A 114 2.53 -6.10 -14.45
CA LYS A 114 1.49 -5.41 -15.21
C LYS A 114 0.19 -6.24 -15.30
N ASP A 115 0.24 -7.53 -14.97
CA ASP A 115 -0.96 -8.33 -14.80
C ASP A 115 -1.64 -7.97 -13.48
N LYS A 116 -2.89 -7.52 -13.58
CA LYS A 116 -3.69 -7.07 -12.45
C LYS A 116 -3.92 -8.17 -11.43
N ASP A 117 -4.31 -9.36 -11.88
CA ASP A 117 -4.76 -10.39 -10.95
C ASP A 117 -3.57 -10.87 -10.12
N PHE A 118 -2.40 -10.95 -10.78
CA PHE A 118 -1.14 -11.15 -10.09
C PHE A 118 -0.81 -10.01 -9.10
N LEU A 119 -0.90 -8.75 -9.54
CA LEU A 119 -0.60 -7.61 -8.67
C LEU A 119 -1.55 -7.53 -7.47
N ASN A 120 -2.84 -7.77 -7.67
CA ASN A 120 -3.83 -7.82 -6.59
C ASN A 120 -3.53 -8.97 -5.62
N GLN A 121 -3.16 -10.14 -6.12
CA GLN A 121 -2.72 -11.26 -5.26
C GLN A 121 -1.46 -10.90 -4.45
N LEU A 122 -0.54 -10.14 -5.05
CA LEU A 122 0.70 -9.69 -4.41
C LEU A 122 0.47 -8.67 -3.31
N LEU A 123 -0.47 -7.74 -3.54
CA LEU A 123 -0.79 -6.64 -2.64
C LEU A 123 -1.78 -7.06 -1.54
N MET A 124 -2.57 -8.11 -1.74
CA MET A 124 -3.55 -8.62 -0.78
C MET A 124 -3.36 -10.10 -0.42
N PRO A 125 -2.18 -10.51 0.07
CA PRO A 125 -1.90 -11.90 0.40
C PRO A 125 -2.66 -12.34 1.67
N GLY A 126 -3.54 -13.32 1.53
CA GLY A 126 -4.21 -14.00 2.65
C GLY A 126 -5.34 -13.19 3.29
N GLN A 127 -6.54 -13.30 2.71
CA GLN A 127 -7.81 -12.72 3.19
C GLN A 127 -8.35 -13.29 4.53
N ASP A 128 -7.50 -13.90 5.37
CA ASP A 128 -7.96 -14.69 6.52
C ASP A 128 -8.55 -13.85 7.69
N SER A 129 -8.51 -12.52 7.66
CA SER A 129 -9.17 -11.67 8.69
C SER A 129 -9.80 -10.37 8.20
N GLY A 130 -10.14 -10.29 6.92
CA GLY A 130 -10.81 -9.12 6.40
C GLY A 130 -11.67 -9.42 5.20
N ASP A 131 -12.77 -8.67 5.09
CA ASP A 131 -13.61 -8.65 3.90
C ASP A 131 -13.22 -7.43 3.07
N ALA A 132 -12.76 -7.66 1.85
CA ALA A 132 -12.40 -6.60 0.92
C ALA A 132 -13.19 -6.78 -0.38
N LYS A 133 -13.84 -5.71 -0.82
CA LYS A 133 -14.63 -5.69 -2.05
C LYS A 133 -14.43 -4.42 -2.84
N GLY A 134 -14.39 -4.54 -4.16
CA GLY A 134 -14.52 -3.40 -5.06
C GLY A 134 -15.94 -2.84 -5.02
N LEU A 135 -16.08 -1.52 -5.13
CA LEU A 135 -17.37 -0.84 -5.21
C LEU A 135 -17.79 -0.68 -6.67
N SER A 136 -19.04 -1.05 -6.98
CA SER A 136 -19.60 -0.95 -8.32
C SER A 136 -19.98 0.49 -8.68
N ALA A 137 -20.21 0.75 -9.98
CA ALA A 137 -20.67 2.06 -10.43
C ALA A 137 -22.00 2.47 -9.77
N GLU A 138 -22.91 1.51 -9.55
CA GLU A 138 -24.20 1.72 -8.87
C GLU A 138 -24.01 2.08 -7.39
N GLN A 139 -23.00 1.50 -6.73
CA GLN A 139 -22.64 1.84 -5.35
C GLN A 139 -21.95 3.21 -5.27
N LEU A 140 -21.22 3.63 -6.29
CA LEU A 140 -20.51 4.91 -6.32
C LEU A 140 -21.42 6.10 -6.71
N ALA A 141 -22.40 5.88 -7.60
CA ALA A 141 -23.25 6.92 -8.13
C ALA A 141 -24.00 7.75 -7.07
N PRO A 142 -24.59 7.18 -5.99
CA PRO A 142 -25.24 7.94 -4.92
C PRO A 142 -24.32 8.95 -4.21
N ARG A 143 -23.00 8.73 -4.28
CA ARG A 143 -21.96 9.58 -3.66
C ARG A 143 -21.41 10.62 -4.64
N GLY A 144 -22.01 10.72 -5.82
CA GLY A 144 -21.58 11.60 -6.91
C GLY A 144 -20.25 11.18 -7.55
N ILE A 145 -19.83 9.93 -7.34
CA ILE A 145 -18.59 9.39 -7.91
C ILE A 145 -18.95 8.70 -9.22
N LYS A 146 -18.31 9.14 -10.31
CA LYS A 146 -18.45 8.55 -11.64
C LYS A 146 -17.06 8.20 -12.14
N ILE A 147 -16.85 6.94 -12.50
CA ILE A 147 -15.62 6.50 -13.16
C ILE A 147 -15.90 6.49 -14.65
N GLY A 148 -15.21 7.35 -15.40
CA GLY A 148 -15.36 7.41 -16.86
C GLY A 148 -14.94 6.08 -17.49
N PRO A 149 -15.50 5.69 -18.66
CA PRO A 149 -15.11 4.45 -19.35
C PRO A 149 -13.60 4.33 -19.57
N SER A 150 -12.93 5.45 -19.85
CA SER A 150 -11.47 5.51 -20.01
C SER A 150 -10.68 5.34 -18.71
N GLU A 151 -11.33 5.38 -17.53
CA GLU A 151 -10.70 5.28 -16.20
C GLU A 151 -11.01 3.97 -15.47
N GLN A 152 -12.02 3.22 -15.91
CA GLN A 152 -12.47 1.97 -15.27
C GLN A 152 -11.36 0.94 -15.12
N ASP A 153 -10.37 1.04 -15.99
CA ASP A 153 -9.27 0.10 -16.07
C ASP A 153 -8.11 0.41 -15.14
N TYR A 154 -8.05 1.59 -14.53
CA TYR A 154 -6.93 1.95 -13.66
C TYR A 154 -7.34 2.76 -12.44
N VAL A 155 -8.63 3.02 -12.24
CA VAL A 155 -9.20 3.61 -11.03
C VAL A 155 -10.17 2.61 -10.41
N GLY A 156 -9.94 2.25 -9.15
CA GLY A 156 -10.84 1.40 -8.38
C GLY A 156 -11.23 2.08 -7.07
N TYR A 157 -12.46 1.83 -6.64
CA TYR A 157 -12.84 2.09 -5.25
C TYR A 157 -13.04 0.75 -4.57
N GLY A 158 -12.55 0.66 -3.34
CA GLY A 158 -12.66 -0.56 -2.56
C GLY A 158 -13.03 -0.23 -1.13
N HIS A 159 -13.82 -1.13 -0.54
CA HIS A 159 -14.15 -1.12 0.87
C HIS A 159 -13.53 -2.33 1.54
N VAL A 160 -12.86 -2.12 2.67
CA VAL A 160 -12.22 -3.15 3.47
C VAL A 160 -12.66 -3.09 4.92
N ASN A 161 -13.05 -4.25 5.46
CA ASN A 161 -13.21 -4.49 6.88
C ASN A 161 -12.05 -5.35 7.36
N TYR A 162 -11.35 -4.92 8.42
CA TYR A 162 -10.15 -5.61 8.87
C TYR A 162 -9.88 -5.42 10.37
N ASP A 163 -9.52 -6.51 11.05
CA ASP A 163 -9.14 -6.49 12.46
C ASP A 163 -7.62 -6.31 12.63
N LEU A 164 -7.18 -5.07 12.77
CA LEU A 164 -5.79 -4.71 12.98
C LEU A 164 -5.29 -5.22 14.34
N LEU A 165 -4.36 -6.17 14.29
CA LEU A 165 -3.71 -6.81 15.44
C LEU A 165 -4.69 -7.38 16.47
N LYS A 166 -5.94 -7.70 16.06
CA LYS A 166 -7.04 -8.10 16.96
C LYS A 166 -7.34 -7.09 18.08
N LYS A 167 -7.01 -5.82 17.86
CA LYS A 167 -7.21 -4.71 18.81
C LYS A 167 -8.11 -3.62 18.27
N VAL A 168 -8.12 -3.43 16.97
CA VAL A 168 -8.90 -2.38 16.30
C VAL A 168 -9.59 -2.98 15.09
N ARG A 169 -10.89 -2.77 14.97
CA ARG A 169 -11.63 -3.03 13.73
C ARG A 169 -11.60 -1.78 12.88
N LEU A 170 -11.20 -1.93 11.63
CA LEU A 170 -11.22 -0.91 10.61
C LEU A 170 -12.33 -1.23 9.61
N SER A 171 -13.07 -0.22 9.19
CA SER A 171 -14.00 -0.23 8.07
C SER A 171 -13.59 0.96 7.21
N LEU A 172 -13.06 0.72 6.02
CA LEU A 172 -12.30 1.71 5.27
C LEU A 172 -12.60 1.64 3.79
N THR A 173 -12.92 2.79 3.22
CA THR A 173 -13.20 2.99 1.82
C THR A 173 -12.21 3.99 1.24
N GLY A 174 -11.58 3.59 0.15
CA GLY A 174 -10.62 4.43 -0.52
C GLY A 174 -10.72 4.33 -2.02
N VAL A 175 -9.90 5.18 -2.65
CA VAL A 175 -9.64 5.15 -4.08
C VAL A 175 -8.23 4.62 -4.30
N GLY A 176 -8.11 3.71 -5.25
CA GLY A 176 -6.86 3.20 -5.78
C GLY A 176 -6.70 3.65 -7.23
N ARG A 177 -5.47 3.97 -7.63
CA ARG A 177 -5.14 4.25 -9.01
C ARG A 177 -3.80 3.64 -9.42
N TRP A 178 -3.79 3.12 -10.64
CA TRP A 178 -2.64 2.45 -11.24
C TRP A 178 -2.12 3.20 -12.46
N SER A 179 -0.82 3.08 -12.73
CA SER A 179 -0.19 3.55 -13.96
C SER A 179 1.08 2.76 -14.24
N SER A 180 1.49 2.68 -15.52
CA SER A 180 2.70 1.99 -15.94
C SER A 180 3.28 2.70 -17.16
N VAL A 181 4.53 3.13 -17.03
CA VAL A 181 5.22 3.92 -18.04
C VAL A 181 6.58 3.29 -18.28
N GLY A 182 6.86 2.91 -19.52
CA GLY A 182 8.13 2.29 -19.88
C GLY A 182 8.49 1.10 -18.98
N GLN A 183 9.52 1.30 -18.16
CA GLN A 183 10.14 0.30 -17.28
C GLN A 183 9.62 0.34 -15.84
N SER A 184 8.50 1.02 -15.56
CA SER A 184 7.96 1.07 -14.21
C SER A 184 6.44 0.98 -14.15
N VAL A 185 5.97 0.61 -12.96
CA VAL A 185 4.57 0.47 -12.57
C VAL A 185 4.41 1.21 -11.25
N VAL A 186 3.32 1.96 -11.10
CA VAL A 186 2.93 2.62 -9.85
C VAL A 186 1.50 2.21 -9.49
N THR A 187 1.32 1.74 -8.27
CA THR A 187 0.01 1.64 -7.62
C THR A 187 -0.05 2.64 -6.48
N ALA A 188 -1.15 3.39 -6.36
CA ALA A 188 -1.36 4.32 -5.27
C ALA A 188 -2.77 4.16 -4.72
N ALA A 189 -2.94 4.27 -3.41
CA ALA A 189 -4.24 4.22 -2.76
C ALA A 189 -4.30 5.18 -1.57
N MET A 190 -5.48 5.73 -1.33
CA MET A 190 -5.75 6.55 -0.15
C MET A 190 -7.23 6.47 0.24
N LEU A 191 -7.53 6.78 1.50
CA LEU A 191 -8.92 6.91 1.94
C LEU A 191 -9.59 8.12 1.27
N ASP A 192 -10.82 7.93 0.80
CA ASP A 192 -11.62 9.01 0.22
C ASP A 192 -12.54 9.61 1.28
N ARG A 193 -12.39 10.93 1.50
CA ARG A 193 -13.15 11.70 2.49
C ARG A 193 -14.66 11.66 2.28
N LYS A 194 -15.13 11.40 1.05
CA LYS A 194 -16.56 11.21 0.76
C LYS A 194 -17.18 10.07 1.57
N PHE A 195 -16.37 9.16 2.07
CA PHE A 195 -16.81 7.99 2.83
C PHE A 195 -16.72 8.16 4.34
N LEU A 196 -16.31 9.33 4.87
CA LEU A 196 -16.10 9.52 6.30
C LEU A 196 -17.35 9.27 7.15
N GLU A 197 -18.51 9.73 6.68
CA GLU A 197 -19.81 9.58 7.36
C GLU A 197 -20.78 8.72 6.54
N ASP A 198 -20.25 7.94 5.60
CA ASP A 198 -21.07 7.14 4.73
C ASP A 198 -21.74 6.00 5.48
N ARG A 199 -23.03 5.76 5.22
CA ARG A 199 -23.81 4.77 5.98
C ARG A 199 -23.49 3.31 5.61
N GLU A 200 -22.97 3.08 4.42
CA GLU A 200 -22.83 1.73 3.85
C GLU A 200 -21.37 1.30 3.75
N PHE A 201 -20.48 2.25 3.44
CA PHE A 201 -19.05 2.07 3.29
C PHE A 201 -18.29 3.14 4.11
N PRO A 202 -18.51 3.23 5.43
CA PRO A 202 -17.89 4.28 6.26
C PRO A 202 -16.38 4.11 6.34
N ASN A 203 -15.66 5.22 6.51
CA ASN A 203 -14.31 5.26 7.04
C ASN A 203 -14.36 5.44 8.56
N GLN A 204 -14.20 4.35 9.29
CA GLN A 204 -14.27 4.34 10.75
C GLN A 204 -13.37 3.27 11.36
N TRP A 205 -13.08 3.44 12.64
CA TRP A 205 -12.42 2.43 13.45
C TRP A 205 -13.21 2.16 14.73
N SER A 206 -13.02 0.99 15.33
CA SER A 206 -13.61 0.65 16.64
C SER A 206 -12.63 -0.18 17.46
N PRO A 207 -12.52 0.05 18.78
CA PRO A 207 -11.71 -0.82 19.62
C PRO A 207 -12.34 -2.22 19.69
N LEU A 208 -11.52 -3.26 19.65
CA LEU A 208 -11.94 -4.65 19.85
C LEU A 208 -11.72 -5.06 21.30
N LYS A 209 -12.74 -5.64 21.92
CA LYS A 209 -12.70 -6.18 23.29
C LYS A 209 -13.14 -7.64 23.28
N LEU A 210 -12.63 -8.43 24.22
CA LEU A 210 -13.15 -9.77 24.46
C LEU A 210 -14.48 -9.65 25.21
N ASN A 211 -15.50 -10.36 24.73
CA ASN A 211 -16.73 -10.57 25.48
C ASN A 211 -16.57 -11.74 26.48
N GLU A 212 -17.59 -11.99 27.29
CA GLU A 212 -17.58 -13.06 28.30
C GLU A 212 -17.38 -14.46 27.70
N ALA A 213 -17.77 -14.66 26.44
CA ALA A 213 -17.58 -15.91 25.69
C ALA A 213 -16.20 -16.02 25.01
N GLY A 214 -15.29 -15.04 25.22
CA GLY A 214 -13.97 -15.02 24.60
C GLY A 214 -13.94 -14.60 23.12
N GLY A 215 -15.07 -14.16 22.57
CA GLY A 215 -15.17 -13.60 21.22
C GLY A 215 -14.78 -12.12 21.17
N LEU A 216 -14.20 -11.68 20.06
CA LEU A 216 -13.91 -10.25 19.83
C LEU A 216 -15.17 -9.51 19.39
N VAL A 217 -15.51 -8.45 20.11
CA VAL A 217 -16.61 -7.53 19.80
C VAL A 217 -16.09 -6.11 19.60
N ALA A 218 -16.62 -5.43 18.59
CA ALA A 218 -16.30 -4.04 18.31
C ALA A 218 -17.05 -3.11 19.27
N GLY A 219 -16.35 -2.10 19.79
CA GLY A 219 -16.95 -1.00 20.55
C GLY A 219 -17.58 0.07 19.64
N THR A 220 -17.80 1.26 20.20
CA THR A 220 -18.37 2.39 19.47
C THR A 220 -17.47 2.82 18.31
N PRO A 221 -18.00 2.92 17.08
CA PRO A 221 -17.23 3.40 15.94
C PRO A 221 -16.84 4.87 16.08
N GLN A 222 -15.66 5.19 15.57
CA GLN A 222 -15.09 6.53 15.52
C GLN A 222 -14.73 6.85 14.06
N PRO A 223 -15.03 8.04 13.55
CA PRO A 223 -14.61 8.45 12.21
C PRO A 223 -13.10 8.29 12.02
N TYR A 224 -12.68 7.91 10.83
CA TYR A 224 -11.27 7.64 10.54
C TYR A 224 -10.84 8.22 9.19
N MET A 225 -9.67 8.86 9.18
CA MET A 225 -8.96 9.33 7.99
C MET A 225 -7.46 9.20 8.24
N GLY A 226 -6.67 9.42 7.19
CA GLY A 226 -5.22 9.51 7.32
C GLY A 226 -4.48 8.23 6.95
N ALA A 227 -4.95 7.47 5.97
CA ALA A 227 -4.16 6.40 5.40
C ALA A 227 -3.94 6.60 3.90
N GLY A 228 -2.68 6.43 3.48
CA GLY A 228 -2.24 6.58 2.10
C GLY A 228 -0.99 5.75 1.85
N VAL A 229 -0.91 5.16 0.66
CA VAL A 229 0.21 4.31 0.25
C VAL A 229 0.44 4.47 -1.24
N TYR A 230 1.72 4.46 -1.65
CA TYR A 230 2.05 4.09 -3.02
C TYR A 230 3.15 3.04 -3.04
N MET A 231 3.20 2.31 -4.14
CA MET A 231 4.28 1.38 -4.47
C MET A 231 4.71 1.66 -5.90
N LYS A 232 6.03 1.73 -6.10
CA LYS A 232 6.66 1.79 -7.42
C LYS A 232 7.49 0.53 -7.64
N ILE A 233 7.29 -0.10 -8.78
CA ILE A 233 8.06 -1.25 -9.23
C ILE A 233 8.79 -0.84 -10.49
N THR A 234 10.11 -0.93 -10.50
CA THR A 234 10.97 -0.46 -11.60
C THR A 234 11.89 -1.58 -12.06
N GLN A 235 11.87 -1.88 -13.34
CA GLN A 235 12.81 -2.82 -13.95
C GLN A 235 14.19 -2.16 -14.04
N LEU A 236 15.18 -2.82 -13.43
CA LEU A 236 16.54 -2.32 -13.36
C LEU A 236 17.28 -2.65 -14.66
N SER A 237 17.89 -1.64 -15.26
CA SER A 237 18.74 -1.80 -16.45
C SER A 237 20.17 -2.24 -16.08
N SER A 238 20.61 -1.93 -14.85
CA SER A 238 21.94 -2.27 -14.35
C SER A 238 22.05 -3.69 -13.80
N VAL A 239 20.92 -4.35 -13.50
CA VAL A 239 20.87 -5.71 -12.95
C VAL A 239 19.83 -6.52 -13.73
N SER A 240 20.31 -7.44 -14.57
CA SER A 240 19.46 -8.21 -15.48
C SER A 240 18.38 -9.01 -14.75
N GLY A 241 17.12 -8.83 -15.18
CA GLY A 241 15.97 -9.55 -14.64
C GLY A 241 15.54 -9.10 -13.23
N ALA A 242 16.14 -8.04 -12.69
CA ALA A 242 15.80 -7.51 -11.39
C ALA A 242 14.75 -6.39 -11.48
N LEU A 243 13.85 -6.37 -10.51
CA LEU A 243 12.89 -5.32 -10.24
C LEU A 243 13.20 -4.71 -8.88
N LEU A 244 13.38 -3.39 -8.82
CA LEU A 244 13.33 -2.63 -7.57
C LEU A 244 11.88 -2.41 -7.19
N ILE A 245 11.53 -2.77 -5.97
CA ILE A 245 10.21 -2.58 -5.39
C ILE A 245 10.36 -1.61 -4.23
N GLU A 246 9.73 -0.45 -4.37
CA GLU A 246 9.72 0.65 -3.42
C GLU A 246 8.28 0.90 -2.98
N SER A 247 8.04 1.07 -1.68
CA SER A 247 6.73 1.46 -1.18
C SER A 247 6.84 2.41 0.00
N HIS A 248 5.95 3.40 0.00
CA HIS A 248 5.83 4.39 1.05
C HIS A 248 4.39 4.42 1.52
N MET A 249 4.19 4.37 2.82
CA MET A 249 2.88 4.48 3.43
C MET A 249 2.89 5.40 4.64
N LEU A 250 1.73 5.99 4.91
CA LEU A 250 1.43 6.67 6.16
C LEU A 250 0.08 6.19 6.68
N ILE A 251 -0.03 6.13 8.01
CA ILE A 251 -1.24 5.77 8.73
C ILE A 251 -1.34 6.69 9.94
N ASN A 252 -2.42 7.44 10.04
CA ASN A 252 -2.84 8.08 11.28
C ASN A 252 -3.15 6.98 12.30
N GLU A 253 -2.37 6.92 13.37
CA GLU A 253 -2.47 5.94 14.44
C GLU A 253 -3.04 6.62 15.68
N PRO A 254 -4.38 6.72 15.81
CA PRO A 254 -5.02 7.24 17.02
C PRO A 254 -4.40 6.62 18.27
N PHE A 255 -4.12 7.47 19.28
CA PHE A 255 -3.51 7.02 20.53
C PHE A 255 -4.30 5.85 21.14
N GLU A 256 -5.62 5.88 21.01
CA GLU A 256 -6.59 4.94 21.54
C GLU A 256 -6.46 3.53 20.95
N TRP A 257 -5.90 3.38 19.74
CA TRP A 257 -5.70 2.07 19.10
C TRP A 257 -4.88 1.14 19.97
N PHE A 258 -3.80 1.66 20.55
CA PHE A 258 -2.83 0.88 21.32
C PHE A 258 -2.42 1.53 22.64
N GLN A 259 -3.13 2.57 23.08
CA GLN A 259 -2.83 3.33 24.30
C GLN A 259 -1.38 3.85 24.30
N GLY A 260 -0.93 4.38 23.15
CA GLY A 260 0.43 4.88 22.95
C GLY A 260 1.52 3.82 22.72
N ASN A 261 1.22 2.53 22.83
CA ASN A 261 2.21 1.47 22.61
C ASN A 261 2.62 1.36 21.13
N ASN A 262 3.92 1.13 20.88
CA ASN A 262 4.48 0.98 19.53
C ASN A 262 4.23 -0.42 18.92
N LEU A 263 2.98 -0.87 18.90
CA LEU A 263 2.64 -2.22 18.41
C LEU A 263 2.81 -2.34 16.90
N LEU A 264 2.37 -1.35 16.13
CA LEU A 264 2.52 -1.38 14.67
C LEU A 264 3.98 -1.36 14.25
N GLY A 265 4.79 -0.43 14.78
CA GLY A 265 6.22 -0.38 14.47
C GLY A 265 6.97 -1.67 14.82
N SER A 266 6.52 -2.39 15.85
CA SER A 266 7.14 -3.66 16.25
C SER A 266 6.70 -4.86 15.40
N LYS A 267 5.47 -4.84 14.85
CA LYS A 267 4.89 -5.99 14.12
C LYS A 267 5.03 -5.88 12.61
N LEU A 268 4.96 -4.67 12.07
CA LEU A 268 5.05 -4.43 10.63
C LEU A 268 6.33 -5.01 9.99
N PRO A 269 7.54 -4.90 10.57
CA PRO A 269 8.75 -5.50 9.99
C PRO A 269 8.69 -7.02 9.85
N LEU A 270 8.08 -7.72 10.81
CA LEU A 270 7.93 -9.17 10.78
C LEU A 270 6.96 -9.59 9.67
N ILE A 271 5.85 -8.87 9.60
CA ILE A 271 4.79 -9.04 8.61
C ILE A 271 5.34 -8.83 7.19
N VAL A 272 6.04 -7.72 6.96
CA VAL A 272 6.65 -7.41 5.66
C VAL A 272 7.70 -8.44 5.27
N LYS A 273 8.56 -8.88 6.19
CA LYS A 273 9.57 -9.90 5.90
C LYS A 273 8.96 -11.17 5.31
N ASP A 274 7.86 -11.65 5.88
CA ASP A 274 7.18 -12.84 5.37
C ASP A 274 6.55 -12.58 3.98
N GLN A 275 5.98 -11.39 3.76
CA GLN A 275 5.41 -11.04 2.47
C GLN A 275 6.43 -10.87 1.37
N VAL A 276 7.60 -10.29 1.65
CA VAL A 276 8.68 -10.18 0.67
C VAL A 276 9.10 -11.56 0.17
N LYS A 277 9.14 -12.56 1.06
CA LYS A 277 9.46 -13.93 0.69
C LYS A 277 8.38 -14.54 -0.22
N ILE A 278 7.10 -14.37 0.12
CA ILE A 278 5.98 -14.85 -0.70
C ILE A 278 6.02 -14.16 -2.07
N MET A 279 6.09 -12.83 -2.08
CA MET A 279 6.16 -11.99 -3.27
C MET A 279 7.29 -12.41 -4.22
N ARG A 280 8.52 -12.55 -3.72
CA ARG A 280 9.66 -13.02 -4.53
C ARG A 280 9.45 -14.44 -5.07
N THR A 281 8.81 -15.31 -4.29
CA THR A 281 8.51 -16.69 -4.69
C THR A 281 7.50 -16.72 -5.84
N GLU A 282 6.37 -16.03 -5.68
CA GLU A 282 5.31 -16.02 -6.70
C GLU A 282 5.74 -15.29 -7.97
N LEU A 283 6.44 -14.16 -7.84
CA LEU A 283 7.01 -13.46 -9.01
C LEU A 283 7.99 -14.34 -9.77
N GLY A 284 8.86 -15.06 -9.06
CA GLY A 284 9.83 -15.97 -9.66
C GLY A 284 9.19 -17.20 -10.32
N LYS A 285 8.00 -17.63 -9.89
CA LYS A 285 7.21 -18.70 -10.53
C LYS A 285 6.53 -18.20 -11.80
N ALA A 286 5.80 -17.10 -11.69
CA ALA A 286 5.03 -16.52 -12.80
C ALA A 286 5.91 -15.97 -13.93
N SER A 287 7.19 -15.71 -13.65
CA SER A 287 8.14 -15.20 -14.65
C SER A 287 8.85 -16.28 -15.47
N ARG A 288 8.69 -17.57 -15.13
CA ARG A 288 9.25 -18.69 -15.91
C ARG A 288 8.43 -18.90 -17.16
#